data_AF-A0A0K8U8A7-F1
#
_entry.id   AF-A0A0K8U8A7-F1
#
_cell.length_a   1.000
_cell.length_b   1.000
_cell.length_c   1.000
_cell.angle_alpha   90.00
_cell.angle_beta   90.00
_cell.angle_gamma   90.00
#
_symmetry.space_group_name_H-M   'P 1'
#
loop_
_entity.id
_entity.type
_entity.pdbx_description
1 polymer ?
#
loop_
_entity_poly.entity_id
_entity_poly.type
_entity_poly.pdbx_seq_one_letter_code
_entity_poly.pdbx_strand_id
1 'polypeptide(L)'
;MLKSPASRDKFPNKTEHSPVIKQLAIDKMFANMQRRLSLLHHTLICDEEEAYKVETPYKLFSWSNEDFEARLKLDNLVWLKVFIRTMSKSCMGLRKLEIDIEELLEFAKLLHEIFAGQNLRTESIAKKLKSALTLIDLPEIMGTQLKNNAKKNEELCVRVHEKMFTKTDDKTASKKINVLEHIFSESIAYDPIETRYQIRYQNSLVEQFEDRTLIEQNKLQKEIDRYNELMRVEKYCSQCTINALYAETN
;
A
#
# COMPACT_ATOMS: atom_id res chain seq x y z
N MET A 1 10.70 -57.80 -62.34
CA MET A 1 11.21 -56.42 -62.12
C MET A 1 10.20 -55.44 -62.69
N LEU A 2 9.34 -54.89 -61.83
CA LEU A 2 8.25 -53.98 -62.20
C LEU A 2 8.79 -52.56 -62.37
N LYS A 3 8.61 -51.97 -63.56
CA LYS A 3 8.84 -50.55 -63.81
C LYS A 3 7.67 -49.77 -63.22
N SER A 4 7.94 -48.89 -62.26
CA SER A 4 6.99 -47.91 -61.74
C SER A 4 6.92 -46.72 -62.72
N PRO A 5 5.72 -46.34 -63.20
CA PRO A 5 5.55 -45.19 -64.07
C PRO A 5 5.59 -43.89 -63.27
N ALA A 6 6.18 -42.88 -63.89
CA ALA A 6 6.27 -41.53 -63.37
C ALA A 6 4.90 -40.96 -62.93
N SER A 7 4.85 -40.48 -61.69
CA SER A 7 4.12 -39.26 -61.35
C SER A 7 4.96 -38.51 -60.33
N ARG A 8 5.86 -37.66 -60.83
CA ARG A 8 6.28 -36.49 -60.06
C ARG A 8 5.08 -35.55 -60.11
N ASP A 9 4.17 -35.69 -59.14
CA ASP A 9 3.28 -34.60 -58.78
C ASP A 9 4.15 -33.49 -58.19
N LYS A 10 4.79 -32.74 -59.08
CA LYS A 10 5.20 -31.38 -58.82
C LYS A 10 3.91 -30.63 -58.58
N PHE A 11 3.47 -30.57 -57.33
CA PHE A 11 2.63 -29.45 -56.91
C PHE A 11 3.32 -28.19 -57.43
N PRO A 12 2.63 -27.31 -58.17
CA PRO A 12 3.19 -26.04 -58.57
C PRO A 12 3.37 -25.20 -57.29
N ASN A 13 4.50 -25.39 -56.62
CA ASN A 13 5.03 -24.49 -55.63
C ASN A 13 5.48 -23.24 -56.39
N LYS A 14 4.52 -22.34 -56.63
CA LYS A 14 4.63 -20.91 -56.93
C LYS A 14 3.32 -20.46 -57.58
N THR A 15 2.23 -20.46 -56.83
CA THR A 15 1.30 -19.35 -56.98
C THR A 15 2.05 -18.15 -56.42
N GLU A 16 2.60 -17.29 -57.29
CA GLU A 16 2.86 -15.91 -56.89
C GLU A 16 1.51 -15.38 -56.38
N HIS A 17 1.35 -15.34 -55.06
CA HIS A 17 0.13 -14.83 -54.46
C HIS A 17 -0.03 -13.40 -54.95
N SER A 18 -1.04 -13.17 -55.80
CA SER A 18 -1.36 -11.83 -56.26
C SER A 18 -1.44 -10.90 -55.04
N PRO A 19 -0.78 -9.74 -55.05
CA PRO A 19 -0.78 -8.81 -53.92
C PRO A 19 -2.21 -8.45 -53.49
N VAL A 20 -3.16 -8.50 -54.42
CA VAL A 20 -4.59 -8.31 -54.16
C VAL A 20 -5.19 -9.42 -53.29
N ILE A 21 -4.84 -10.68 -53.54
CA ILE A 21 -5.31 -11.84 -52.75
C ILE A 21 -4.72 -11.77 -51.35
N LYS A 22 -3.44 -11.38 -51.23
CA LYS A 22 -2.78 -11.18 -49.94
C LYS A 22 -3.48 -10.09 -49.12
N GLN A 23 -3.79 -8.95 -49.74
CA GLN A 23 -4.49 -7.85 -49.08
C GLN A 23 -5.91 -8.24 -48.63
N LEU A 24 -6.69 -8.89 -49.49
CA LEU A 24 -8.02 -9.41 -49.15
C LEU A 24 -7.99 -10.40 -47.98
N ALA A 25 -6.96 -11.25 -47.90
CA ALA A 25 -6.78 -12.18 -46.79
C ALA A 25 -6.48 -11.45 -45.48
N ILE A 26 -5.62 -10.42 -45.52
CA ILE A 26 -5.29 -9.56 -44.37
C ILE A 26 -6.55 -8.83 -43.88
N ASP A 27 -7.29 -8.19 -44.77
CA ASP A 27 -8.51 -7.44 -44.43
C ASP A 27 -9.57 -8.36 -43.82
N LYS A 28 -9.78 -9.54 -44.40
CA LYS A 28 -10.72 -10.54 -43.85
C LYS A 28 -10.29 -11.07 -42.49
N MET A 29 -8.99 -11.32 -42.30
CA MET A 29 -8.46 -11.77 -41.02
C MET A 29 -8.65 -10.70 -39.94
N PHE A 30 -8.35 -9.45 -40.27
CA PHE A 30 -8.52 -8.32 -39.37
C PHE A 30 -9.99 -8.10 -39.00
N ALA A 31 -10.90 -8.08 -39.98
CA ALA A 31 -12.33 -7.94 -39.73
C ALA A 31 -12.88 -9.05 -38.82
N ASN A 32 -12.44 -10.29 -39.01
CA ASN A 32 -12.82 -11.41 -38.15
C ASN A 32 -12.28 -11.26 -36.72
N MET A 33 -11.04 -10.79 -36.58
CA MET A 33 -10.41 -10.55 -35.27
C MET A 33 -11.15 -9.44 -34.53
N GLN A 34 -11.39 -8.29 -35.17
CA GLN A 34 -12.17 -7.19 -34.62
C GLN A 34 -13.56 -7.63 -34.19
N ARG A 35 -14.27 -8.39 -35.03
CA ARG A 35 -15.62 -8.86 -34.72
C ARG A 35 -15.62 -9.77 -33.49
N ARG A 36 -14.70 -10.71 -33.39
CA ARG A 36 -14.60 -11.63 -32.25
C ARG A 36 -14.23 -10.91 -30.96
N LEU A 37 -13.25 -10.02 -31.00
CA LEU A 37 -12.85 -9.22 -29.84
C LEU A 37 -13.96 -8.27 -29.39
N SER A 38 -14.66 -7.62 -30.34
CA SER A 38 -15.80 -6.77 -30.01
C SER A 38 -16.93 -7.57 -29.37
N LEU A 39 -17.23 -8.77 -29.86
CA LEU A 39 -18.23 -9.65 -29.24
C LEU A 39 -17.83 -10.02 -27.81
N LEU A 40 -16.58 -10.40 -27.59
CA LEU A 40 -16.07 -10.70 -26.25
C LEU A 40 -16.22 -9.49 -25.33
N HIS A 41 -15.81 -8.31 -25.78
CA HIS A 41 -15.93 -7.06 -25.00
C HIS A 41 -17.38 -6.79 -24.56
N HIS A 42 -18.37 -6.95 -25.44
CA HIS A 42 -19.78 -6.70 -25.11
C HIS A 42 -20.40 -7.77 -24.19
N THR A 43 -19.82 -8.98 -24.15
CA THR A 43 -20.30 -10.06 -23.27
C THR A 43 -19.70 -10.03 -21.88
N LEU A 44 -18.61 -9.29 -21.69
CA LEU A 44 -17.94 -9.14 -20.42
C LEU A 44 -18.61 -7.99 -19.68
N ILE A 45 -19.60 -8.31 -18.87
CA ILE A 45 -20.25 -7.38 -17.97
C ILE A 45 -20.25 -8.03 -16.59
N CYS A 46 -19.73 -7.32 -15.60
CA CYS A 46 -19.90 -7.69 -14.21
C CYS A 46 -21.29 -7.25 -13.73
N ASP A 47 -21.99 -8.12 -13.00
CA ASP A 47 -23.35 -7.87 -12.50
C ASP A 47 -23.41 -6.75 -11.43
N GLU A 48 -22.27 -6.30 -10.90
CA GLU A 48 -22.17 -5.20 -9.94
C GLU A 48 -22.09 -3.85 -10.69
N GLU A 49 -23.22 -3.23 -11.02
CA GLU A 49 -23.25 -1.91 -11.68
C GLU A 49 -22.45 -0.83 -10.92
N GLU A 50 -22.41 -0.91 -9.59
CA GLU A 50 -21.63 0.01 -8.75
C GLU A 50 -20.13 -0.09 -9.00
N ALA A 51 -19.66 -1.27 -9.40
CA ALA A 51 -18.26 -1.51 -9.74
C ALA A 51 -17.83 -0.61 -10.92
N TYR A 52 -18.68 -0.46 -11.94
CA TYR A 52 -18.39 0.37 -13.12
C TYR A 52 -18.50 1.88 -12.87
N LYS A 53 -19.14 2.30 -11.77
CA LYS A 53 -19.25 3.70 -11.36
C LYS A 53 -17.99 4.22 -10.65
N VAL A 54 -17.10 3.33 -10.24
CA VAL A 54 -15.83 3.72 -9.60
C VAL A 54 -14.91 4.31 -10.66
N GLU A 55 -14.80 5.64 -10.69
CA GLU A 55 -13.82 6.34 -11.52
C GLU A 55 -12.41 5.92 -11.08
N THR A 56 -11.71 5.22 -11.97
CA THR A 56 -10.32 4.84 -11.74
C THR A 56 -9.41 5.81 -12.49
N PRO A 57 -8.41 6.40 -11.82
CA PRO A 57 -7.50 7.31 -12.49
C PRO A 57 -6.59 6.56 -13.48
N TYR A 58 -6.35 7.18 -14.64
CA TYR A 58 -5.41 6.75 -15.68
C TYR A 58 -5.51 5.24 -16.02
N LYS A 59 -6.66 4.78 -16.52
CA LYS A 59 -6.87 3.41 -17.06
C LYS A 59 -6.11 2.33 -16.28
N LEU A 60 -6.59 2.01 -15.08
CA LEU A 60 -5.90 1.17 -14.09
C LEU A 60 -5.17 -0.06 -14.63
N PHE A 61 -5.79 -0.78 -15.57
CA PHE A 61 -5.26 -2.04 -16.12
C PHE A 61 -4.50 -1.89 -17.44
N SER A 62 -4.26 -0.65 -17.92
CA SER A 62 -3.56 -0.40 -19.18
C SER A 62 -2.13 -0.93 -19.18
N TRP A 63 -1.70 -1.45 -20.34
CA TRP A 63 -0.33 -1.88 -20.64
C TRP A 63 0.62 -0.72 -20.98
N SER A 64 0.20 0.53 -20.81
CA SER A 64 1.05 1.70 -21.00
C SER A 64 1.91 1.99 -19.76
N ASN A 65 3.23 2.10 -19.94
CA ASN A 65 4.13 2.54 -18.87
C ASN A 65 3.87 4.00 -18.47
N GLU A 66 3.42 4.83 -19.43
CA GLU A 66 3.09 6.23 -19.19
C GLU A 66 1.89 6.36 -18.24
N ASP A 67 0.86 5.53 -18.44
CA ASP A 67 -0.30 5.47 -17.55
C ASP A 67 0.09 4.90 -16.17
N PHE A 68 0.99 3.91 -16.14
CA PHE A 68 1.51 3.36 -14.89
C PHE A 68 2.29 4.40 -14.06
N GLU A 69 3.21 5.14 -14.67
CA GLU A 69 3.95 6.21 -14.00
C GLU A 69 3.03 7.35 -13.54
N ALA A 70 2.01 7.68 -14.33
CA ALA A 70 1.00 8.67 -13.94
C ALA A 70 0.25 8.24 -12.68
N ARG A 71 -0.13 6.95 -12.57
CA ARG A 71 -0.76 6.38 -11.37
C ARG A 71 0.13 6.44 -10.13
N LEU A 72 1.44 6.26 -10.29
CA LEU A 72 2.40 6.34 -9.18
C LEU A 72 2.60 7.77 -8.67
N LYS A 73 2.39 8.77 -9.51
CA LYS A 73 2.50 10.20 -9.15
C LYS A 73 1.28 10.73 -8.41
N LEU A 74 0.21 9.95 -8.29
CA LEU A 74 -0.99 10.34 -7.55
C LEU A 74 -0.75 10.22 -6.04
N ASP A 75 -1.04 11.31 -5.33
CA ASP A 75 -0.83 11.37 -3.90
C ASP A 75 -1.66 10.31 -3.15
N ASN A 76 -0.99 9.66 -2.19
CA ASN A 76 -1.56 8.78 -1.16
C ASN A 76 -2.20 7.46 -1.63
N LEU A 77 -2.24 7.13 -2.93
CA LEU A 77 -2.80 5.87 -3.49
C LEU A 77 -4.17 5.46 -2.88
N VAL A 78 -4.93 6.42 -2.33
CA VAL A 78 -6.18 6.15 -1.58
C VAL A 78 -7.23 5.55 -2.51
N TRP A 79 -7.21 5.97 -3.77
CA TRP A 79 -8.05 5.42 -4.84
C TRP A 79 -7.91 3.90 -4.97
N LEU A 80 -6.71 3.34 -4.74
CA LEU A 80 -6.48 1.89 -4.81
C LEU A 80 -7.18 1.16 -3.66
N LYS A 81 -7.17 1.73 -2.44
CA LYS A 81 -7.88 1.17 -1.28
C LYS A 81 -9.39 1.21 -1.48
N VAL A 82 -9.91 2.33 -2.01
CA VAL A 82 -11.33 2.45 -2.36
C VAL A 82 -11.69 1.41 -3.40
N PHE A 83 -10.93 1.34 -4.50
CA PHE A 83 -11.13 0.38 -5.59
C PHE A 83 -11.14 -1.08 -5.12
N ILE A 84 -10.16 -1.48 -4.29
CA ILE A 84 -10.08 -2.84 -3.70
C ILE A 84 -11.26 -3.16 -2.79
N ARG A 85 -11.81 -2.15 -2.11
CA ARG A 85 -12.93 -2.35 -1.20
C ARG A 85 -14.28 -2.38 -1.92
N THR A 86 -14.42 -1.64 -3.01
CA THR A 86 -15.69 -1.50 -3.75
C THR A 86 -15.88 -2.55 -4.84
N MET A 87 -14.81 -3.12 -5.41
CA MET A 87 -14.92 -4.14 -6.45
C MET A 87 -14.55 -5.52 -5.93
N SER A 88 -15.39 -6.51 -6.24
CA SER A 88 -15.05 -7.92 -6.05
C SER A 88 -13.88 -8.35 -6.95
N LYS A 89 -13.11 -9.36 -6.51
CA LYS A 89 -11.95 -9.88 -7.27
C LYS A 89 -12.35 -10.42 -8.66
N SER A 90 -13.54 -11.00 -8.76
CA SER A 90 -14.13 -11.45 -10.03
C SER A 90 -14.36 -10.28 -10.98
N CYS A 91 -14.98 -9.20 -10.48
CA CYS A 91 -15.27 -8.02 -11.30
C CYS A 91 -14.02 -7.24 -11.69
N MET A 92 -12.99 -7.20 -10.83
CA MET A 92 -11.68 -6.70 -11.22
C MET A 92 -11.06 -7.51 -12.37
N GLY A 93 -11.20 -8.84 -12.34
CA GLY A 93 -10.72 -9.71 -13.40
C GLY A 93 -11.43 -9.44 -14.74
N LEU A 94 -12.75 -9.24 -14.70
CA LEU A 94 -13.54 -8.87 -15.88
C LEU A 94 -13.15 -7.49 -16.41
N ARG A 95 -13.01 -6.49 -15.53
CA ARG A 95 -12.61 -5.13 -15.90
C ARG A 95 -11.21 -5.07 -16.49
N LYS A 96 -10.29 -5.89 -15.98
CA LYS A 96 -8.96 -6.08 -16.58
C LYS A 96 -9.09 -6.66 -17.98
N LEU A 97 -9.88 -7.72 -18.14
CA LEU A 97 -10.06 -8.38 -19.44
C LEU A 97 -10.71 -7.45 -20.49
N GLU A 98 -11.65 -6.60 -20.09
CA GLU A 98 -12.21 -5.56 -20.95
C GLU A 98 -11.12 -4.62 -21.48
N ILE A 99 -10.27 -4.09 -20.60
CA ILE A 99 -9.16 -3.21 -20.98
C ILE A 99 -8.15 -3.97 -21.86
N ASP A 100 -7.81 -5.22 -21.51
CA ASP A 100 -6.94 -6.06 -22.33
C ASP A 100 -7.49 -6.22 -23.76
N ILE A 101 -8.82 -6.39 -23.92
CA ILE A 101 -9.47 -6.49 -25.23
C ILE A 101 -9.45 -5.17 -25.98
N GLU A 102 -9.69 -4.03 -25.32
CA GLU A 102 -9.60 -2.71 -25.93
C GLU A 102 -8.19 -2.41 -26.47
N GLU A 103 -7.17 -2.73 -25.68
CA GLU A 103 -5.77 -2.55 -26.10
C GLU A 103 -5.38 -3.53 -27.22
N LEU A 104 -5.87 -4.78 -27.18
CA LEU A 104 -5.70 -5.73 -28.29
C LEU A 104 -6.36 -5.26 -29.58
N LEU A 105 -7.54 -4.65 -29.50
CA LEU A 105 -8.23 -4.06 -30.66
C LEU A 105 -7.42 -2.90 -31.26
N GLU A 106 -6.81 -2.07 -30.41
CA GLU A 106 -5.92 -1.00 -30.86
C GLU A 106 -4.65 -1.56 -31.51
N PHE A 107 -4.02 -2.58 -30.92
CA PHE A 107 -2.88 -3.28 -31.51
C PHE A 107 -3.23 -3.95 -32.84
N ALA A 108 -4.41 -4.57 -32.95
CA ALA A 108 -4.85 -5.19 -34.19
C ALA A 108 -4.99 -4.15 -35.32
N LYS A 109 -5.54 -2.95 -35.02
CA LYS A 109 -5.63 -1.84 -36.00
C LYS A 109 -4.25 -1.43 -36.50
N LEU A 110 -3.33 -1.25 -35.58
CA LEU A 110 -1.94 -0.90 -35.88
C LEU A 110 -1.23 -1.97 -36.73
N LEU A 111 -1.46 -3.26 -36.46
CA LEU A 111 -0.93 -4.35 -37.29
C LEU A 111 -1.54 -4.33 -38.68
N HIS A 112 -2.85 -4.10 -38.80
CA HIS A 112 -3.54 -4.00 -40.10
C HIS A 112 -2.96 -2.87 -40.96
N GLU A 113 -2.69 -1.70 -40.37
CA GLU A 113 -2.06 -0.55 -41.05
C GLU A 113 -0.65 -0.90 -41.59
N ILE A 114 0.18 -1.61 -40.81
CA ILE A 114 1.49 -2.11 -41.26
C ILE A 114 1.32 -3.04 -42.47
N PHE A 115 0.45 -4.04 -42.34
CA PHE A 115 0.28 -5.07 -43.36
C PHE A 115 -0.34 -4.53 -44.65
N ALA A 116 -1.13 -3.46 -44.56
CA ALA A 116 -1.69 -2.72 -45.69
C ALA A 116 -0.67 -1.82 -46.42
N GLY A 117 0.58 -1.76 -45.95
CA GLY A 117 1.64 -0.97 -46.57
C GLY A 117 1.47 0.54 -46.41
N GLN A 118 0.60 0.98 -45.49
CA GLN A 118 0.55 2.38 -45.10
C GLN A 118 1.79 2.62 -44.23
N ASN A 119 2.73 3.42 -44.74
CA ASN A 119 3.97 3.83 -44.05
C ASN A 119 3.68 4.71 -42.81
N LEU A 120 2.95 4.16 -41.83
CA LEU A 120 2.62 4.81 -40.57
C LEU A 120 3.35 4.09 -39.44
N ARG A 121 4.39 4.77 -38.95
CA ARG A 121 4.99 4.63 -37.61
C ARG A 121 5.14 3.21 -37.08
N THR A 122 5.92 2.37 -37.76
CA THR A 122 6.50 1.14 -37.17
C THR A 122 7.17 1.42 -35.81
N GLU A 123 7.74 2.62 -35.63
CA GLU A 123 8.28 3.11 -34.36
C GLU A 123 7.26 3.24 -33.23
N SER A 124 6.02 3.67 -33.50
CA SER A 124 4.97 3.82 -32.48
C SER A 124 4.55 2.45 -31.93
N ILE A 125 4.48 1.46 -32.81
CA ILE A 125 4.11 0.08 -32.48
C ILE A 125 5.25 -0.59 -31.72
N ALA A 126 6.49 -0.41 -32.19
CA ALA A 126 7.68 -0.86 -31.48
C ALA A 126 7.78 -0.23 -30.08
N LYS A 127 7.45 1.06 -29.93
CA LYS A 127 7.44 1.74 -28.63
C LYS A 127 6.36 1.17 -27.70
N LYS A 128 5.13 0.98 -28.17
CA LYS A 128 4.06 0.34 -27.38
C LYS A 128 4.40 -1.11 -26.99
N LEU A 129 4.90 -1.92 -27.92
CA LEU A 129 5.35 -3.28 -27.63
C LEU A 129 6.49 -3.32 -26.62
N LYS A 130 7.48 -2.45 -26.77
CA LYS A 130 8.60 -2.34 -25.83
C LYS A 130 8.14 -1.92 -24.43
N SER A 131 7.20 -0.98 -24.35
CA SER A 131 6.54 -0.58 -23.09
C SER A 131 5.78 -1.74 -22.45
N ALA A 132 5.00 -2.50 -23.24
CA ALA A 132 4.27 -3.65 -22.74
C ALA A 132 5.23 -4.75 -22.23
N LEU A 133 6.31 -5.02 -22.96
CA LEU A 133 7.35 -5.98 -22.55
C LEU A 133 8.01 -5.56 -21.23
N THR A 134 8.32 -4.27 -21.03
CA THR A 134 8.87 -3.79 -19.75
C THR A 134 7.89 -3.94 -18.58
N LEU A 135 6.58 -3.92 -18.86
CA LEU A 135 5.53 -4.14 -17.86
C LEU A 135 5.37 -5.60 -17.45
N ILE A 136 5.81 -6.56 -18.28
CA ILE A 136 5.77 -8.00 -17.95
C ILE A 136 6.70 -8.30 -16.78
N ASP A 137 7.89 -7.69 -16.76
CA ASP A 137 8.90 -7.89 -15.72
C ASP A 137 8.64 -7.02 -14.47
N LEU A 138 7.72 -6.06 -14.59
CA LEU A 138 7.41 -5.09 -13.54
C LEU A 138 6.98 -5.72 -12.20
N PRO A 139 6.13 -6.77 -12.14
CA PRO A 139 5.74 -7.40 -10.88
C PRO A 139 6.94 -7.96 -10.11
N GLU A 140 7.92 -8.53 -10.82
CA GLU A 140 9.14 -9.07 -10.23
C GLU A 140 10.06 -7.94 -9.74
N ILE A 141 10.22 -6.90 -10.54
CA ILE A 141 10.98 -5.68 -10.18
C ILE A 141 10.34 -4.99 -8.96
N MET A 142 9.02 -4.83 -8.92
CA MET A 142 8.32 -4.25 -7.78
C MET A 142 8.42 -5.15 -6.55
N GLY A 143 8.34 -6.47 -6.71
CA GLY A 143 8.54 -7.42 -5.61
C GLY A 143 9.94 -7.33 -5.00
N THR A 144 10.99 -7.19 -5.82
CA THR A 144 12.36 -6.99 -5.34
C THR A 144 12.55 -5.62 -4.68
N GLN A 145 11.99 -4.55 -5.25
CA GLN A 145 12.01 -3.22 -4.64
C GLN A 145 11.27 -3.17 -3.30
N LEU A 146 10.12 -3.84 -3.19
CA LEU A 146 9.36 -3.92 -1.94
C LEU A 146 10.17 -4.62 -0.85
N LYS A 147 10.81 -5.76 -1.16
CA LYS A 147 11.70 -6.46 -0.23
C LYS A 147 12.88 -5.58 0.21
N ASN A 148 13.50 -4.88 -0.72
CA ASN A 148 14.60 -3.97 -0.42
C ASN A 148 14.16 -2.78 0.45
N ASN A 149 12.97 -2.23 0.19
CA ASN A 149 12.41 -1.14 1.00
C ASN A 149 12.00 -1.61 2.40
N ALA A 150 11.41 -2.81 2.53
CA ALA A 150 11.11 -3.41 3.83
C ALA A 150 12.39 -3.59 4.66
N LYS A 151 13.45 -4.12 4.05
CA LYS A 151 14.76 -4.27 4.68
C LYS A 151 15.37 -2.92 5.10
N LYS A 152 15.34 -1.91 4.22
CA LYS A 152 15.78 -0.55 4.56
C LYS A 152 14.97 0.06 5.70
N ASN A 153 13.67 -0.19 5.74
CA ASN A 153 12.80 0.29 6.82
C ASN A 153 13.15 -0.38 8.15
N GLU A 154 13.40 -1.68 8.16
CA GLU A 154 13.89 -2.41 9.33
C GLU A 154 15.24 -1.86 9.81
N GLU A 155 16.20 -1.64 8.90
CA GLU A 155 17.50 -1.01 9.20
C GLU A 155 17.36 0.44 9.72
N LEU A 156 16.35 1.18 9.28
CA LEU A 156 16.03 2.51 9.80
C LEU A 156 15.42 2.42 11.19
N CYS A 157 14.47 1.52 11.41
CA CYS A 157 13.88 1.27 12.73
C CYS A 157 14.95 0.88 13.76
N VAL A 158 15.86 -0.03 13.40
CA VAL A 158 16.99 -0.42 14.26
C VAL A 158 17.88 0.78 14.56
N ARG A 159 18.29 1.57 13.55
CA ARG A 159 19.08 2.79 13.78
C ARG A 159 18.38 3.83 14.64
N VAL A 160 17.06 3.97 14.51
CA VAL A 160 16.26 4.85 15.37
C VAL A 160 16.28 4.32 16.80
N HIS A 161 16.05 3.02 16.99
CA HIS A 161 16.10 2.36 18.29
C HIS A 161 17.49 2.55 18.93
N GLU A 162 18.57 2.22 18.25
CA GLU A 162 19.95 2.42 18.70
C GLU A 162 20.24 3.88 19.09
N LYS A 163 19.77 4.86 18.31
CA LYS A 163 19.90 6.29 18.62
C LYS A 163 19.01 6.77 19.77
N MET A 164 17.93 6.05 20.09
CA MET A 164 17.11 6.30 21.28
C MET A 164 17.80 5.77 22.54
N PHE A 165 18.48 4.62 22.47
CA PHE A 165 19.15 4.01 23.64
C PHE A 165 20.57 4.52 23.91
N THR A 166 21.27 5.09 22.93
CA THR A 166 22.69 5.52 23.08
C THR A 166 22.89 6.97 23.53
N LYS A 167 21.82 7.76 23.75
CA LYS A 167 21.93 9.14 24.26
C LYS A 167 21.21 9.32 25.59
N THR A 168 21.86 8.89 26.66
CA THR A 168 21.67 9.36 28.03
C THR A 168 22.12 10.82 28.14
N ASP A 169 21.31 11.73 27.60
CA ASP A 169 21.36 13.16 27.89
C ASP A 169 19.90 13.65 27.95
N ASP A 170 19.34 13.67 29.16
CA ASP A 170 17.91 13.93 29.47
C ASP A 170 17.33 15.18 28.79
N LYS A 171 18.17 16.19 28.52
CA LYS A 171 17.76 17.43 27.83
C LYS A 171 17.47 17.25 26.33
N THR A 172 18.08 16.26 25.68
CA THR A 172 17.80 15.95 24.26
C THR A 172 16.70 14.93 24.07
N ALA A 173 16.41 14.10 25.07
CA ALA A 173 15.27 13.19 25.05
C ALA A 173 13.95 13.97 24.95
N SER A 174 13.75 15.00 25.78
CA SER A 174 12.54 15.84 25.75
C SER A 174 12.33 16.56 24.41
N LYS A 175 13.40 17.08 23.78
CA LYS A 175 13.30 17.72 22.46
C LYS A 175 12.97 16.71 21.35
N LYS A 176 13.51 15.49 21.44
CA LYS A 176 13.21 14.42 20.47
C LYS A 176 11.80 13.86 20.66
N ILE A 177 11.31 13.78 21.90
CA ILE A 177 9.92 13.41 22.21
C ILE A 177 8.98 14.44 21.59
N ASN A 178 9.22 15.75 21.78
CA ASN A 178 8.40 16.79 21.14
C ASN A 178 8.46 16.74 19.60
N VAL A 179 9.61 16.41 19.01
CA VAL A 179 9.72 16.24 17.55
C VAL A 179 9.01 14.98 17.07
N LEU A 180 9.05 13.88 17.84
CA LEU A 180 8.29 12.68 17.55
C LEU A 180 6.79 12.93 17.71
N GLU A 181 6.35 13.60 18.77
CA GLU A 181 4.96 14.04 18.97
C GLU A 181 4.51 14.98 17.85
N HIS A 182 5.38 15.85 17.34
CA HIS A 182 5.11 16.66 16.16
C HIS A 182 4.96 15.81 14.90
N ILE A 183 5.87 14.86 14.65
CA ILE A 183 5.78 13.93 13.52
C ILE A 183 4.53 13.04 13.64
N PHE A 184 4.18 12.58 14.83
CA PHE A 184 2.98 11.78 15.11
C PHE A 184 1.68 12.60 15.00
N SER A 185 1.70 13.88 15.38
CA SER A 185 0.57 14.81 15.23
C SER A 185 0.43 15.37 13.81
N GLU A 186 1.49 15.41 13.00
CA GLU A 186 1.40 15.65 11.55
C GLU A 186 1.01 14.37 10.79
N SER A 187 1.32 13.19 11.33
CA SER A 187 0.99 11.85 10.81
C SER A 187 -0.44 11.39 11.13
N ILE A 188 -1.41 12.29 11.24
CA ILE A 188 -2.83 11.94 11.51
C ILE A 188 -3.44 11.04 10.40
N ALA A 189 -2.80 10.97 9.23
CA ALA A 189 -3.27 10.17 8.10
C ALA A 189 -3.04 8.64 8.25
N TYR A 190 -2.16 8.18 9.15
CA TYR A 190 -1.70 6.77 9.14
C TYR A 190 -2.11 5.91 10.34
N ASP A 191 -2.78 6.47 11.36
CA ASP A 191 -3.07 5.72 12.58
C ASP A 191 -4.48 5.09 12.52
N PRO A 192 -4.62 3.74 12.44
CA PRO A 192 -5.91 3.07 12.46
C PRO A 192 -6.76 3.52 13.66
N ILE A 193 -8.08 3.52 13.51
CA ILE A 193 -8.97 3.90 14.62
C ILE A 193 -8.72 3.02 15.86
N GLU A 194 -8.40 1.75 15.65
CA GLU A 194 -8.13 0.77 16.71
C GLU A 194 -6.91 1.11 17.57
N THR A 195 -5.80 1.59 16.97
CA THR A 195 -4.59 1.98 17.72
C THR A 195 -4.86 3.22 18.58
N ARG A 196 -5.64 4.18 18.07
CA ARG A 196 -6.09 5.35 18.86
C ARG A 196 -6.94 4.96 20.07
N TYR A 197 -7.82 3.98 19.93
CA TYR A 197 -8.59 3.46 21.07
C TYR A 197 -7.70 2.72 22.06
N GLN A 198 -6.75 1.90 21.60
CA GLN A 198 -5.80 1.20 22.47
C GLN A 198 -4.92 2.18 23.25
N ILE A 199 -4.38 3.21 22.60
CA ILE A 199 -3.57 4.25 23.28
C ILE A 199 -4.40 4.97 24.34
N ARG A 200 -5.63 5.41 24.01
CA ARG A 200 -6.51 6.07 24.99
C ARG A 200 -6.87 5.17 26.17
N TYR A 201 -7.13 3.90 25.91
CA TYR A 201 -7.42 2.91 26.95
C TYR A 201 -6.22 2.73 27.89
N GLN A 202 -5.01 2.57 27.33
CA GLN A 202 -3.78 2.45 28.14
C GLN A 202 -3.51 3.72 28.96
N ASN A 203 -3.68 4.91 28.37
CA ASN A 203 -3.54 6.18 29.10
C ASN A 203 -4.54 6.27 30.26
N SER A 204 -5.79 5.87 30.07
CA SER A 204 -6.79 5.86 31.14
C SER A 204 -6.43 4.88 32.27
N LEU A 205 -5.82 3.73 31.95
CA LEU A 205 -5.35 2.81 32.98
C LEU A 205 -4.20 3.40 33.79
N VAL A 206 -3.29 4.13 33.15
CA VAL A 206 -2.18 4.82 33.82
C VAL A 206 -2.71 5.91 34.74
N GLU A 207 -3.61 6.77 34.26
CA GLU A 207 -4.26 7.82 35.08
C GLU A 207 -4.96 7.22 36.31
N GLN A 208 -5.74 6.14 36.13
CA GLN A 208 -6.38 5.45 37.24
C GLN A 208 -5.39 4.87 38.26
N PHE A 209 -4.22 4.41 37.80
CA PHE A 209 -3.18 3.89 38.66
C PHE A 209 -2.50 5.01 39.46
N GLU A 210 -2.23 6.14 38.82
CA GLU A 210 -1.67 7.35 39.45
C GLU A 210 -2.63 7.92 40.51
N ASP A 211 -3.92 7.98 40.20
CA ASP A 211 -4.95 8.41 41.18
C ASP A 211 -4.98 7.49 42.41
N ARG A 212 -4.89 6.17 42.20
CA ARG A 212 -4.85 5.20 43.31
C ARG A 212 -3.61 5.37 44.17
N THR A 213 -2.44 5.51 43.55
CA THR A 213 -1.19 5.73 44.30
C THR A 213 -1.21 7.06 45.04
N LEU A 214 -1.76 8.13 44.46
CA LEU A 214 -1.92 9.42 45.15
C LEU A 214 -2.85 9.32 46.37
N ILE A 215 -3.95 8.58 46.26
CA ILE A 215 -4.87 8.33 47.39
C ILE A 215 -4.14 7.57 48.51
N GLU A 216 -3.34 6.56 48.18
CA GLU A 216 -2.57 5.79 49.16
C GLU A 216 -1.48 6.64 49.82
N GLN A 217 -0.74 7.44 49.05
CA GLN A 217 0.25 8.38 49.57
C GLN A 217 -0.39 9.38 50.54
N ASN A 218 -1.56 9.93 50.19
CA ASN A 218 -2.28 10.86 51.07
C ASN A 218 -2.77 10.19 52.37
N LYS A 219 -3.12 8.90 52.34
CA LYS A 219 -3.46 8.16 53.56
C LYS A 219 -2.25 7.98 54.46
N LEU A 220 -1.12 7.54 53.89
CA LEU A 220 0.13 7.38 54.61
C LEU A 220 0.62 8.71 55.20
N GLN A 221 0.52 9.80 54.44
CA GLN A 221 0.89 11.12 54.94
C GLN A 221 0.05 11.55 56.14
N LYS A 222 -1.28 11.31 56.11
CA LYS A 222 -2.15 11.58 57.26
C LYS A 222 -1.79 10.75 58.48
N GLU A 223 -1.40 9.49 58.30
CA GLU A 223 -0.93 8.64 59.40
C GLU A 223 0.38 9.17 59.99
N ILE A 224 1.35 9.55 59.14
CA ILE A 224 2.61 10.16 59.56
C ILE A 224 2.34 11.43 60.36
N ASP A 225 1.47 12.31 59.88
CA ASP A 225 1.13 13.56 60.56
C ASP A 225 0.49 13.31 61.93
N ARG A 226 -0.40 12.31 62.01
CA ARG A 226 -1.00 11.87 63.28
C ARG A 226 0.04 11.34 64.27
N TYR A 227 0.97 10.50 63.82
CA TYR A 227 2.05 9.99 64.69
C TYR A 227 2.99 11.11 65.14
N ASN A 228 3.29 12.08 64.27
CA ASN A 228 4.09 13.25 64.62
C ASN A 228 3.40 14.12 65.67
N GLU A 229 2.08 14.28 65.59
CA GLU A 229 1.30 15.01 66.61
C GLU A 229 1.30 14.28 67.95
N LEU A 230 1.06 12.97 67.96
CA LEU A 230 1.14 12.15 69.18
C LEU A 230 2.52 12.22 69.83
N MET A 231 3.58 12.16 69.04
CA MET A 231 4.97 12.26 69.53
C MET A 231 5.25 13.64 70.13
N ARG A 232 4.71 14.72 69.56
CA ARG A 232 4.81 16.07 70.13
C ARG A 232 4.11 16.17 71.48
N VAL A 233 2.91 15.59 71.60
CA VAL A 233 2.15 15.55 72.86
C VAL A 233 2.90 14.73 73.90
N GLU A 234 3.40 13.54 73.56
CA GLU A 234 4.18 12.70 74.48
C GLU A 234 5.45 13.42 74.97
N LYS A 235 6.17 14.10 74.07
CA LYS A 235 7.34 14.90 74.43
C LYS A 235 6.98 16.04 75.39
N TYR A 236 5.87 16.73 75.14
CA TYR A 236 5.38 17.79 76.02
C TYR A 236 4.98 17.25 77.39
N CYS A 237 4.20 16.17 77.45
CA CYS A 237 3.82 15.51 78.69
C CYS A 237 5.05 15.06 79.47
N SER A 238 5.99 14.37 78.83
CA SER A 238 7.25 13.93 79.44
C SER A 238 8.03 15.09 80.05
N GLN A 239 8.15 16.21 79.33
CA GLN A 239 8.81 17.41 79.83
C GLN A 239 8.08 18.01 81.04
N CYS A 240 6.74 18.05 81.01
CA CYS A 240 5.94 18.53 82.15
C CYS A 240 6.09 17.64 83.38
N THR A 241 6.07 16.32 83.21
CA THR A 241 6.27 15.36 84.31
C THR A 241 7.65 15.50 84.93
N ILE A 242 8.69 15.63 84.10
CA ILE A 242 10.06 15.87 84.56
C ILE A 242 10.13 17.19 85.34
N ASN A 243 9.57 18.27 84.80
CA ASN A 243 9.56 19.57 85.47
C ASN A 243 8.80 19.53 86.81
N ALA A 244 7.69 18.78 86.90
CA ALA A 244 6.94 18.60 88.14
C ALA A 244 7.74 17.83 89.19
N LEU A 245 8.39 16.73 88.81
CA LEU A 245 9.26 15.95 89.71
C LEU A 245 10.41 16.79 90.27
N TYR A 246 11.01 17.66 89.44
CA TYR A 246 12.07 18.56 89.88
C TYR A 246 11.57 19.78 90.68
N ALA A 247 10.29 20.13 90.58
CA ALA A 247 9.67 21.19 91.39
C ALA A 247 9.28 20.70 92.79
N GLU A 248 8.96 19.42 92.98
CA GLU A 248 8.65 18.81 94.29
C GLU A 248 9.89 18.44 95.13
N THR A 249 11.09 18.51 94.53
CA THR A 249 12.37 18.11 95.15
C THR A 249 13.22 19.30 95.61
N ASN A 250 12.67 20.52 95.57
CA ASN A 250 13.19 21.74 96.22
C ASN A 250 12.20 22.24 97.27
#